data_AF-A0A9X9XI65-F1
#
_entry.id   AF-A0A9X9XI65-F1
#
_cell.length_a   1.000
_cell.length_b   1.000
_cell.length_c   1.000
_cell.angle_alpha   90.00
_cell.angle_beta   90.00
_cell.angle_gamma   90.00
#
_symmetry.space_group_name_H-M   'P 1'
#
loop_
_entity.id
_entity.type
_entity.pdbx_description
1 polymer ?
#
loop_
_entity_poly.entity_id
_entity_poly.type
_entity_poly.pdbx_seq_one_letter_code
_entity_poly.pdbx_strand_id
1 'polypeptide(L)'
;MSVLTKLISDSILVGFKAGAGITIAMTQLPALSQSAVAEKAGSRTPLTLILASVALGLCLLFLTGLFANLPKAVLAAVVLTAVAGLIDIPALIRLWRVSRPDFAAAAVALAGVLLFGILQGILLAALVSVLIMLVRTSRPHVAFLGRVPGTTRYSDMARHPENEPIPGVIAFRPEGSLLYVNAEAVLDAVIARFGAAGPATQRLVVCDLSAAPYLDLAATAMLRKLHAEVERRGARLAVIGAHGAVRDLLRREGFADLVGDIGRASTLEAVLDNTPAMRP
;
A
#
# COMPACT_ATOMS: atom_id res chain seq x y z
N MET A 1 -0.42 35.00 -56.28
CA MET A 1 -1.02 34.60 -54.98
C MET A 1 -0.44 33.31 -54.39
N SER A 2 0.39 32.53 -55.10
CA SER A 2 0.96 31.24 -54.63
C SER A 2 2.34 31.35 -53.92
N VAL A 3 3.14 32.39 -54.24
CA VAL A 3 4.48 32.56 -53.65
C VAL A 3 4.42 33.11 -52.23
N LEU A 4 3.54 34.09 -51.97
CA LEU A 4 3.39 34.71 -50.66
C LEU A 4 2.84 33.72 -49.62
N THR A 5 1.91 32.84 -50.02
CA THR A 5 1.36 31.78 -49.17
C THR A 5 2.39 30.69 -48.84
N LYS A 6 3.25 30.31 -49.80
CA LYS A 6 4.40 29.43 -49.52
C LYS A 6 5.40 30.06 -48.55
N LEU A 7 5.75 31.33 -48.75
CA LEU A 7 6.76 32.01 -47.92
C LEU A 7 6.30 32.20 -46.46
N ILE A 8 5.00 32.48 -46.27
CA ILE A 8 4.36 32.57 -44.95
C ILE A 8 4.29 31.16 -44.31
N SER A 9 3.89 30.14 -45.07
CA SER A 9 3.81 28.76 -44.58
C SER A 9 5.18 28.21 -44.14
N ASP A 10 6.22 28.42 -44.94
CA ASP A 10 7.57 27.93 -44.64
C ASP A 10 8.17 28.66 -43.43
N SER A 11 7.95 29.98 -43.31
CA SER A 11 8.42 30.75 -42.15
C SER A 11 7.73 30.34 -40.85
N ILE A 12 6.41 30.09 -40.89
CA ILE A 12 5.66 29.60 -39.73
C ILE A 12 6.11 28.18 -39.35
N LEU A 13 6.35 27.32 -40.34
CA LEU A 13 6.80 25.95 -40.12
C LEU A 13 8.22 25.91 -39.51
N VAL A 14 9.12 26.78 -39.96
CA VAL A 14 10.47 26.93 -39.40
C VAL A 14 10.41 27.47 -37.97
N GLY A 15 9.59 28.51 -37.72
CA GLY A 15 9.38 29.05 -36.38
C GLY A 15 8.80 28.02 -35.40
N PHE A 16 7.82 27.23 -35.84
CA PHE A 16 7.25 26.13 -35.05
C PHE A 16 8.26 25.02 -34.79
N LYS A 17 9.05 24.61 -35.79
CA LYS A 17 10.12 23.61 -35.61
C LYS A 17 11.21 24.09 -34.67
N ALA A 18 11.59 25.36 -34.74
CA ALA A 18 12.57 25.97 -33.84
C ALA A 18 12.03 26.06 -32.41
N GLY A 19 10.78 26.51 -32.23
CA GLY A 19 10.11 26.55 -30.94
C GLY A 19 9.97 25.17 -30.30
N ALA A 20 9.47 24.19 -31.05
CA ALA A 20 9.37 22.80 -30.59
C ALA A 20 10.76 22.22 -30.26
N GLY A 21 11.77 22.49 -31.08
CA GLY A 21 13.16 22.07 -30.83
C GLY A 21 13.72 22.65 -29.54
N ILE A 22 13.48 23.94 -29.27
CA ILE A 22 13.89 24.62 -28.03
C ILE A 22 13.13 24.04 -26.84
N THR A 23 11.81 23.85 -26.93
CA THR A 23 11.03 23.27 -25.83
C THR A 23 11.43 21.83 -25.53
N ILE A 24 11.65 21.00 -26.56
CA ILE A 24 12.15 19.62 -26.39
C ILE A 24 13.55 19.64 -25.77
N ALA A 25 14.45 20.50 -26.24
CA ALA A 25 15.77 20.67 -25.63
C ALA A 25 15.62 21.07 -24.14
N MET A 26 14.82 22.09 -23.82
CA MET A 26 14.67 22.59 -22.45
C MET A 26 13.98 21.60 -21.52
N THR A 27 13.05 20.77 -22.01
CA THR A 27 12.29 19.81 -21.19
C THR A 27 12.93 18.43 -21.11
N GLN A 28 13.70 18.01 -22.13
CA GLN A 28 14.33 16.68 -22.17
C GLN A 28 15.84 16.67 -21.87
N LEU A 29 16.54 17.81 -21.84
CA LEU A 29 17.98 17.87 -21.55
C LEU A 29 18.38 17.59 -20.09
N PRO A 30 17.57 17.78 -19.03
CA PRO A 30 17.96 17.25 -17.73
C PRO A 30 17.63 15.76 -17.71
N ALA A 31 18.32 14.97 -18.53
CA ALA A 31 18.42 13.55 -18.29
C ALA A 31 19.00 13.38 -16.88
N LEU A 32 18.41 12.52 -16.05
CA LEU A 32 18.83 12.26 -14.66
C LEU A 32 20.35 12.07 -14.52
N SER A 33 20.99 11.50 -15.55
CA SER A 33 22.45 11.35 -15.62
C SER A 33 23.21 12.68 -15.70
N GLN A 34 22.71 13.69 -16.41
CA GLN A 34 23.39 14.98 -16.57
C GLN A 34 23.21 15.87 -15.33
N SER A 35 22.04 15.83 -14.68
CA SER A 35 21.84 16.57 -13.42
C SER A 35 22.67 15.97 -12.28
N ALA A 36 22.75 14.64 -12.18
CA ALA A 36 23.55 13.97 -11.16
C ALA A 36 25.06 14.25 -11.30
N VAL A 37 25.56 14.32 -12.54
CA VAL A 37 26.96 14.69 -12.81
C VAL A 37 27.19 16.18 -12.51
N ALA A 38 26.28 17.06 -12.89
CA ALA A 38 26.38 18.49 -12.58
C ALA A 38 26.34 18.77 -11.07
N GLU A 39 25.50 18.06 -10.32
CA GLU A 39 25.41 18.14 -8.86
C GLU A 39 26.69 17.63 -8.20
N LYS A 40 27.23 16.48 -8.64
CA LYS A 40 28.55 15.98 -8.19
C LYS A 40 29.70 16.95 -8.53
N ALA A 41 29.59 17.70 -9.62
CA ALA A 41 30.54 18.74 -10.01
C ALA A 41 30.33 20.08 -9.26
N GLY A 42 29.39 20.15 -8.31
CA GLY A 42 29.16 21.33 -7.47
C GLY A 42 28.31 22.42 -8.12
N SER A 43 27.50 22.10 -9.13
CA SER A 43 26.62 23.07 -9.79
C SER A 43 25.58 23.65 -8.83
N ARG A 44 25.54 24.98 -8.71
CA ARG A 44 24.61 25.71 -7.82
C ARG A 44 23.73 26.73 -8.57
N THR A 45 23.97 26.96 -9.86
CA THR A 45 23.28 28.00 -10.63
C THR A 45 22.91 27.49 -12.03
N PRO A 46 21.86 28.05 -12.67
CA PRO A 46 21.49 27.72 -14.05
C PRO A 46 22.56 28.12 -15.08
N LEU A 47 23.57 28.92 -14.69
CA LEU A 47 24.72 29.25 -15.54
C LEU A 47 25.52 28.01 -15.96
N THR A 48 25.53 26.95 -15.15
CA THR A 48 26.17 25.67 -15.50
C THR A 48 25.55 25.06 -16.77
N LEU A 49 24.23 25.19 -16.94
CA LEU A 49 23.55 24.64 -18.12
C LEU A 49 23.89 25.45 -19.38
N ILE A 50 24.02 26.77 -19.25
CA ILE A 50 24.43 27.65 -20.35
C ILE A 50 25.87 27.33 -20.77
N LEU A 51 26.80 27.25 -19.82
CA LEU A 51 28.20 26.89 -20.09
C LEU A 51 28.32 25.50 -20.72
N ALA A 52 27.58 24.51 -20.21
CA ALA A 52 27.54 23.17 -20.78
C ALA A 52 27.01 23.17 -22.22
N SER A 53 25.98 23.96 -22.51
CA SER A 53 25.39 24.08 -23.86
C SER A 53 26.37 24.77 -24.82
N VAL A 54 27.07 25.82 -24.39
CA VAL A 54 28.11 26.49 -25.19
C VAL A 54 29.28 25.55 -25.46
N ALA A 55 29.77 24.84 -24.43
CA ALA A 55 30.84 23.85 -24.58
C ALA A 55 30.45 22.73 -25.55
N LEU A 56 29.20 22.24 -25.47
CA LEU A 56 28.65 21.27 -26.41
C LEU A 56 28.64 21.84 -27.84
N GLY A 57 28.20 23.09 -28.01
CA GLY A 57 28.21 23.78 -29.31
C GLY A 57 29.62 23.89 -29.91
N LEU A 58 30.61 24.26 -29.11
CA LEU A 58 32.03 24.29 -29.53
C LEU A 58 32.53 22.89 -29.92
N CYS A 59 32.20 21.87 -29.13
CA CYS A 59 32.52 20.48 -29.46
C CYS A 59 31.93 20.07 -30.83
N LEU A 60 30.68 20.45 -31.11
CA LEU A 60 30.03 20.12 -32.38
C LEU A 60 30.66 20.86 -33.57
N LEU A 61 31.06 22.12 -33.40
CA LEU A 61 31.65 22.91 -34.49
C LEU A 61 33.09 22.51 -34.82
N PHE A 62 33.90 22.17 -33.82
CA PHE A 62 35.34 21.99 -33.99
C PHE A 62 35.83 20.54 -33.80
N LEU A 63 35.13 19.73 -32.99
CA LEU A 63 35.59 18.39 -32.58
C LEU A 63 34.78 17.24 -33.21
N THR A 64 33.82 17.53 -34.10
CA THR A 64 33.03 16.50 -34.80
C THR A 64 33.88 15.50 -35.56
N GLY A 65 34.94 15.95 -36.23
CA GLY A 65 35.87 15.06 -36.94
C GLY A 65 36.61 14.08 -36.02
N LEU A 66 36.88 14.47 -34.77
CA LEU A 66 37.54 13.63 -33.77
C LEU A 66 36.60 12.53 -33.25
N PHE A 67 35.30 12.84 -33.12
CA PHE A 67 34.28 11.92 -32.61
C PHE A 67 33.64 11.04 -33.70
N ALA A 68 33.83 11.36 -34.98
CA ALA A 68 33.22 10.63 -36.10
C ALA A 68 33.55 9.14 -36.13
N ASN A 69 34.78 8.77 -35.72
CA ASN A 69 35.26 7.38 -35.72
C ASN A 69 35.21 6.72 -34.33
N LEU A 70 34.40 7.23 -33.40
CA LEU A 70 34.26 6.60 -32.09
C LEU A 70 33.66 5.20 -32.21
N PRO A 71 34.34 4.16 -31.68
CA PRO A 71 33.78 2.82 -31.65
C PRO A 71 32.50 2.78 -30.82
N LYS A 72 31.49 2.02 -31.27
CA LYS A 72 30.23 1.80 -30.54
C LYS A 72 30.46 1.30 -29.10
N ALA A 73 31.56 0.58 -28.86
CA ALA A 73 31.95 0.11 -27.54
C ALA A 73 32.22 1.25 -26.54
N VAL A 74 32.82 2.36 -26.98
CA VAL A 74 33.08 3.52 -26.12
C VAL A 74 31.76 4.18 -25.71
N LEU A 75 30.83 4.33 -26.65
CA LEU A 75 29.51 4.89 -26.36
C LEU A 75 28.73 3.99 -25.39
N ALA A 76 28.77 2.67 -25.59
CA ALA A 76 28.16 1.70 -24.67
C ALA A 76 28.76 1.78 -23.26
N ALA A 77 30.08 1.90 -23.14
CA ALA A 77 30.77 2.04 -21.85
C ALA A 77 30.36 3.31 -21.09
N VAL A 78 30.23 4.45 -21.80
CA VAL A 78 29.73 5.70 -21.21
C VAL A 78 28.31 5.53 -20.68
N VAL A 79 27.41 4.94 -21.47
CA VAL A 79 26.01 4.71 -21.06
C VAL A 79 25.93 3.74 -19.88
N LEU A 80 26.66 2.62 -19.91
CA LEU A 80 26.66 1.64 -18.82
C LEU A 80 27.22 2.25 -17.52
N THR A 81 28.26 3.08 -17.60
CA THR A 81 28.83 3.75 -16.42
C THR A 81 27.85 4.76 -15.82
N ALA A 82 27.10 5.49 -16.66
CA ALA A 82 26.05 6.39 -16.22
C ALA A 82 24.91 5.65 -15.52
N VAL A 83 24.47 4.51 -16.07
CA VAL A 83 23.36 3.71 -15.52
C VAL A 83 23.77 2.86 -14.32
N ALA A 84 25.05 2.46 -14.21
CA ALA A 84 25.53 1.62 -13.11
C ALA A 84 25.22 2.21 -11.73
N GLY A 85 25.28 3.55 -11.59
CA GLY A 85 24.94 4.24 -10.35
C GLY A 85 23.45 4.29 -10.01
N LEU A 86 22.56 3.95 -10.96
CA LEU A 86 21.11 3.90 -10.74
C LEU A 86 20.65 2.51 -10.25
N ILE A 87 21.48 1.48 -10.39
CA ILE A 87 21.13 0.11 -10.02
C ILE A 87 21.45 -0.11 -8.53
N ASP A 88 20.42 -0.10 -7.70
CA ASP A 88 20.53 -0.38 -6.25
C ASP A 88 20.32 -1.87 -5.95
N ILE A 89 21.36 -2.68 -6.17
CA ILE A 89 21.35 -4.12 -5.83
C ILE A 89 21.12 -4.36 -4.33
N PRO A 90 21.77 -3.63 -3.40
CA PRO A 90 21.49 -3.78 -1.96
C PRO A 90 20.02 -3.60 -1.59
N ALA A 91 19.33 -2.62 -2.16
CA ALA A 91 17.91 -2.42 -1.92
C ALA A 91 17.07 -3.61 -2.39
N LEU A 92 17.40 -4.20 -3.55
CA LEU A 92 16.69 -5.36 -4.08
C LEU A 92 16.86 -6.60 -3.18
N ILE A 93 18.09 -6.82 -2.67
CA ILE A 93 18.37 -7.90 -1.70
C ILE A 93 17.63 -7.65 -0.38
N ARG A 94 17.61 -6.40 0.11
CA ARG A 94 16.85 -6.03 1.31
C ARG A 94 15.36 -6.31 1.13
N LEU A 95 14.81 -5.98 -0.03
CA LEU A 95 13.40 -6.21 -0.36
C LEU A 95 13.06 -7.70 -0.31
N TRP A 96 13.90 -8.55 -0.90
CA TRP A 96 13.74 -10.01 -0.84
C TRP A 96 13.72 -10.55 0.61
N ARG A 97 14.59 -10.02 1.47
CA ARG A 97 14.69 -10.47 2.88
C ARG A 97 13.55 -9.98 3.75
N VAL A 98 13.03 -8.78 3.50
CA VAL A 98 12.00 -8.14 4.34
C VAL A 98 10.59 -8.47 3.86
N SER A 99 10.32 -8.41 2.56
CA SER A 99 8.98 -8.53 2.00
C SER A 99 9.01 -9.17 0.63
N ARG A 100 8.83 -10.50 0.59
CA ARG A 100 8.76 -11.27 -0.66
C ARG A 100 7.71 -10.75 -1.65
N PRO A 101 6.50 -10.32 -1.24
CA PRO A 101 5.53 -9.82 -2.20
C PRO A 101 5.95 -8.48 -2.82
N ASP A 102 6.63 -7.60 -2.06
CA ASP A 102 7.10 -6.33 -2.61
C ASP A 102 8.26 -6.58 -3.58
N PHE A 103 9.12 -7.58 -3.30
CA PHE A 103 10.11 -8.04 -4.27
C PHE A 103 9.46 -8.61 -5.52
N ALA A 104 8.39 -9.41 -5.39
CA ALA A 104 7.68 -9.95 -6.53
C ALA A 104 7.11 -8.83 -7.41
N ALA A 105 6.56 -7.77 -6.81
CA ALA A 105 6.12 -6.58 -7.55
C ALA A 105 7.29 -5.92 -8.31
N ALA A 106 8.44 -5.75 -7.66
CA ALA A 106 9.63 -5.19 -8.29
C ALA A 106 10.18 -6.07 -9.44
N ALA A 107 10.17 -7.40 -9.26
CA ALA A 107 10.60 -8.35 -10.27
C ALA A 107 9.65 -8.35 -11.47
N VAL A 108 8.35 -8.27 -11.25
CA VAL A 108 7.35 -8.12 -12.32
C VAL A 108 7.52 -6.80 -13.05
N ALA A 109 7.85 -5.71 -12.34
CA ALA A 109 8.15 -4.43 -12.97
C ALA A 109 9.37 -4.53 -13.89
N LEU A 110 10.46 -5.12 -13.40
CA LEU A 110 11.68 -5.32 -14.18
C LEU A 110 11.42 -6.18 -15.41
N ALA A 111 10.81 -7.35 -15.23
CA ALA A 111 10.47 -8.26 -16.33
C ALA A 111 9.50 -7.59 -17.32
N GLY A 112 8.50 -6.86 -16.81
CA GLY A 112 7.53 -6.13 -17.62
C GLY A 112 8.18 -5.09 -18.52
N VAL A 113 9.12 -4.30 -17.98
CA VAL A 113 9.85 -3.30 -18.77
C VAL A 113 10.76 -3.95 -19.81
N LEU A 114 11.44 -5.05 -19.45
CA LEU A 114 12.34 -5.76 -20.36
C LEU A 114 11.60 -6.46 -21.51
N LEU A 115 10.41 -7.00 -21.26
CA LEU A 115 9.65 -7.78 -22.25
C LEU A 115 8.68 -6.93 -23.07
N PHE A 116 8.01 -5.95 -22.45
CA PHE A 116 6.92 -5.20 -23.08
C PHE A 116 7.24 -3.72 -23.30
N GLY A 117 8.39 -3.24 -22.82
CA GLY A 117 8.78 -1.83 -22.88
C GLY A 117 8.38 -1.04 -21.65
N ILE A 118 8.87 0.20 -21.56
CA ILE A 118 8.81 1.04 -20.35
C ILE A 118 7.37 1.30 -19.93
N LEU A 119 6.53 1.80 -20.83
CA LEU A 119 5.16 2.20 -20.51
C LEU A 119 4.31 1.01 -20.03
N GLN A 120 4.32 -0.08 -20.81
CA GLN A 120 3.58 -1.30 -20.50
C GLN A 120 4.08 -1.96 -19.20
N GLY A 121 5.41 -2.00 -19.01
CA GLY A 121 6.02 -2.55 -17.81
C GLY A 121 5.62 -1.81 -16.53
N ILE A 122 5.59 -0.48 -16.57
CA ILE A 122 5.17 0.35 -15.43
C ILE A 122 3.68 0.14 -15.12
N LEU A 123 2.82 0.10 -16.14
CA LEU A 123 1.38 -0.14 -15.95
C LEU A 123 1.12 -1.53 -15.34
N LEU A 124 1.83 -2.56 -15.82
CA LEU A 124 1.75 -3.91 -15.27
C LEU A 124 2.19 -3.95 -13.81
N ALA A 125 3.31 -3.31 -13.48
CA ALA A 125 3.81 -3.22 -12.11
C ALA A 125 2.82 -2.54 -11.16
N ALA A 126 2.23 -1.42 -11.60
CA ALA A 126 1.23 -0.69 -10.83
C ALA A 126 -0.01 -1.55 -10.55
N LEU A 127 -0.51 -2.25 -11.57
CA LEU A 127 -1.65 -3.16 -11.44
C LEU A 127 -1.37 -4.29 -10.45
N VAL A 128 -0.19 -4.92 -10.56
CA VAL A 128 0.23 -5.99 -9.65
C VAL A 128 0.40 -5.49 -8.22
N SER A 129 0.94 -4.29 -8.02
CA SER A 129 1.06 -3.67 -6.70
C SER A 129 -0.32 -3.46 -6.04
N VAL A 130 -1.28 -2.93 -6.80
CA VAL A 130 -2.68 -2.77 -6.33
C VAL A 130 -3.30 -4.12 -5.99
N LEU A 131 -3.08 -5.14 -6.82
CA LEU A 131 -3.61 -6.48 -6.56
C LEU A 131 -3.01 -7.11 -5.30
N ILE A 132 -1.70 -6.98 -5.09
CA ILE A 132 -1.01 -7.46 -3.88
C ILE A 132 -1.58 -6.76 -2.64
N MET A 133 -1.78 -5.43 -2.71
CA MET A 133 -2.41 -4.68 -1.63
C MET A 133 -3.82 -5.20 -1.35
N LEU A 134 -4.64 -5.40 -2.38
CA LEU A 134 -6.01 -5.90 -2.24
C LEU A 134 -6.05 -7.29 -1.59
N VAL A 135 -5.18 -8.21 -2.03
CA VAL A 135 -5.07 -9.55 -1.45
C VAL A 135 -4.67 -9.48 0.02
N ARG A 136 -3.66 -8.66 0.37
CA ARG A 136 -3.24 -8.46 1.76
C ARG A 136 -4.37 -7.89 2.63
N THR A 137 -5.14 -6.94 2.10
CA THR A 137 -6.27 -6.35 2.84
C THR A 137 -7.45 -7.31 2.97
N SER A 138 -7.68 -8.21 1.99
CA SER A 138 -8.82 -9.13 1.95
C SER A 138 -8.83 -10.21 3.05
N ARG A 139 -7.66 -10.54 3.61
CA ARG A 139 -7.51 -11.57 4.65
C ARG A 139 -6.67 -11.03 5.82
N PRO A 140 -7.23 -10.08 6.61
CA PRO A 140 -6.55 -9.56 7.78
C PRO A 140 -6.39 -10.67 8.83
N HIS A 141 -5.35 -10.54 9.65
CA HIS A 141 -5.21 -11.41 10.83
C HIS A 141 -6.34 -11.12 11.81
N VAL A 142 -7.01 -12.18 12.28
CA VAL A 142 -8.03 -12.08 13.33
C VAL A 142 -7.42 -12.63 14.60
N ALA A 143 -7.03 -11.73 15.51
CA ALA A 143 -6.43 -12.12 16.78
C ALA A 143 -7.52 -12.65 17.73
N PHE A 144 -7.37 -13.88 18.22
CA PHE A 144 -8.21 -14.41 19.28
C PHE A 144 -7.55 -14.11 20.63
N LEU A 145 -8.25 -13.36 21.46
CA LEU A 145 -7.67 -12.75 22.65
C LEU A 145 -7.73 -13.71 23.85
N GLY A 146 -6.62 -13.78 24.57
CA GLY A 146 -6.50 -14.43 25.88
C GLY A 146 -5.94 -13.43 26.89
N ARG A 147 -6.13 -13.71 28.18
CA ARG A 147 -5.64 -12.88 29.27
C ARG A 147 -4.14 -13.08 29.44
N VAL A 148 -3.39 -11.99 29.51
CA VAL A 148 -1.96 -12.03 29.85
C VAL A 148 -1.84 -12.39 31.34
N PRO A 149 -1.09 -13.44 31.71
CA PRO A 149 -1.03 -13.95 33.08
C PRO A 149 -0.71 -12.86 34.11
N GLY A 150 -1.48 -12.82 35.20
CA GLY A 150 -1.30 -11.85 36.29
C GLY A 150 -1.70 -10.40 35.97
N THR A 151 -2.39 -10.15 34.85
CA THR A 151 -2.83 -8.81 34.45
C THR A 151 -4.29 -8.79 33.97
N THR A 152 -4.84 -7.59 33.79
CA THR A 152 -6.15 -7.33 33.15
C THR A 152 -6.02 -6.96 31.67
N ARG A 153 -4.89 -7.35 31.04
CA ARG A 153 -4.64 -7.11 29.62
C ARG A 153 -4.90 -8.35 28.80
N TYR A 154 -5.30 -8.14 27.55
CA TYR A 154 -5.65 -9.20 26.62
C TYR A 154 -4.85 -9.06 25.32
N SER A 155 -4.22 -10.13 24.88
CA SER A 155 -3.44 -10.16 23.64
C SER A 155 -3.64 -11.46 22.87
N ASP A 156 -3.11 -11.49 21.65
CA ASP A 156 -3.32 -12.58 20.70
C ASP A 156 -2.69 -13.90 21.17
N MET A 157 -3.52 -14.93 21.40
CA MET A 157 -3.06 -16.26 21.80
C MET A 157 -2.23 -16.96 20.71
N ALA A 158 -2.40 -16.60 19.43
CA ALA A 158 -1.61 -17.19 18.36
C ALA A 158 -0.16 -16.72 18.37
N ARG A 159 0.09 -15.48 18.82
CA ARG A 159 1.45 -14.90 18.96
C ARG A 159 2.04 -15.14 20.34
N HIS A 160 1.19 -15.27 21.36
CA HIS A 160 1.56 -15.43 22.77
C HIS A 160 0.84 -16.66 23.35
N PRO A 161 1.42 -17.87 23.18
CA PRO A 161 0.82 -19.11 23.68
C PRO A 161 0.67 -19.17 25.21
N GLU A 162 1.39 -18.32 25.93
CA GLU A 162 1.31 -18.15 27.38
C GLU A 162 0.01 -17.49 27.86
N ASN A 163 -0.77 -16.89 26.95
CA ASN A 163 -2.03 -16.25 27.30
C ASN A 163 -3.11 -17.26 27.68
N GLU A 164 -3.84 -16.94 28.76
CA GLU A 164 -4.89 -17.79 29.30
C GLU A 164 -6.22 -17.57 28.52
N PRO A 165 -6.87 -18.64 28.03
CA PRO A 165 -8.19 -18.52 27.45
C PRO A 165 -9.21 -18.12 28.50
N ILE A 166 -10.20 -17.32 28.11
CA ILE A 166 -11.27 -16.86 29.00
C ILE A 166 -12.40 -17.91 28.98
N PRO A 167 -12.69 -18.61 30.09
CA PRO A 167 -13.78 -19.58 30.11
C PRO A 167 -15.11 -18.91 29.75
N GLY A 168 -15.92 -19.51 28.87
CA GLY A 168 -17.20 -18.90 28.49
C GLY A 168 -17.14 -17.93 27.31
N VAL A 169 -15.95 -17.48 26.90
CA VAL A 169 -15.81 -16.28 26.07
C VAL A 169 -14.91 -16.50 24.85
N ILE A 170 -15.39 -16.07 23.68
CA ILE A 170 -14.53 -15.83 22.52
C ILE A 170 -14.38 -14.33 22.34
N ALA A 171 -13.24 -13.79 22.71
CA ALA A 171 -12.87 -12.43 22.34
C ALA A 171 -12.02 -12.47 21.07
N PHE A 172 -12.36 -11.66 20.08
CA PHE A 172 -11.58 -11.54 18.85
C PHE A 172 -11.39 -10.07 18.46
N ARG A 173 -10.24 -9.78 17.85
CA ARG A 173 -9.88 -8.46 17.34
C ARG A 173 -9.40 -8.57 15.89
N PRO A 174 -10.17 -8.08 14.91
CA PRO A 174 -9.67 -7.94 13.54
C PRO A 174 -8.52 -6.93 13.51
N GLU A 175 -7.34 -7.33 13.04
CA GLU A 175 -6.18 -6.44 12.90
C GLU A 175 -6.24 -5.67 11.56
N GLY A 176 -7.19 -4.76 11.47
CA GLY A 176 -7.37 -3.90 10.30
C GLY A 176 -8.78 -3.32 10.22
N SER A 177 -8.98 -2.37 9.31
CA SER A 177 -10.32 -1.86 8.99
C SER A 177 -11.19 -2.98 8.42
N LEU A 178 -12.46 -3.02 8.84
CA LEU A 178 -13.42 -3.96 8.29
C LEU A 178 -14.11 -3.31 7.10
N LEU A 179 -13.90 -3.89 5.93
CA LEU A 179 -14.36 -3.39 4.65
C LEU A 179 -15.02 -4.52 3.88
N TYR A 180 -15.77 -4.19 2.82
CA TYR A 180 -16.37 -5.15 1.90
C TYR A 180 -15.41 -6.24 1.45
N VAL A 181 -14.14 -5.89 1.21
CA VAL A 181 -13.12 -6.81 0.70
C VAL A 181 -12.69 -7.88 1.70
N ASN A 182 -12.93 -7.69 3.00
CA ASN A 182 -12.44 -8.59 4.05
C ASN A 182 -13.47 -9.01 5.10
N ALA A 183 -14.66 -8.39 5.11
CA ALA A 183 -15.69 -8.66 6.10
C ALA A 183 -16.05 -10.16 6.16
N GLU A 184 -16.25 -10.80 5.01
CA GLU A 184 -16.60 -12.23 4.96
C GLU A 184 -15.46 -13.12 5.49
N ALA A 185 -14.20 -12.80 5.19
CA ALA A 185 -13.06 -13.57 5.70
C ALA A 185 -12.95 -13.51 7.23
N VAL A 186 -13.29 -12.35 7.83
CA VAL A 186 -13.36 -12.19 9.28
C VAL A 186 -14.52 -12.98 9.87
N LEU A 187 -15.70 -12.93 9.23
CA LEU A 187 -16.85 -13.74 9.65
C LEU A 187 -16.51 -15.22 9.67
N ASP A 188 -15.97 -15.75 8.57
CA ASP A 188 -15.59 -17.16 8.44
C ASP A 188 -14.61 -17.59 9.52
N ALA A 189 -13.58 -16.77 9.79
CA ALA A 189 -12.60 -17.05 10.84
C ALA A 189 -13.26 -17.14 12.24
N VAL A 190 -14.16 -16.22 12.55
CA VAL A 190 -14.86 -16.18 13.84
C VAL A 190 -15.84 -17.35 13.96
N ILE A 191 -16.62 -17.65 12.92
CA ILE A 191 -17.56 -18.78 12.91
C ILE A 191 -16.84 -20.12 12.99
N ALA A 192 -15.70 -20.28 12.32
CA ALA A 192 -14.86 -21.48 12.44
C ALA A 192 -14.37 -21.66 13.88
N ARG A 193 -13.89 -20.59 14.53
CA ARG A 193 -13.47 -20.64 15.93
C ARG A 193 -14.62 -20.96 16.89
N PHE A 194 -15.80 -20.38 16.63
CA PHE A 194 -17.02 -20.59 17.40
C PHE A 194 -17.58 -22.01 17.21
N GLY A 195 -17.42 -22.62 16.03
CA GLY A 195 -17.78 -24.01 15.78
C GLY A 195 -16.81 -25.03 16.40
N ALA A 196 -15.53 -24.71 16.46
CA ALA A 196 -14.51 -25.59 17.07
C ALA A 196 -14.63 -25.67 18.60
N ALA A 197 -15.25 -24.68 19.23
CA ALA A 197 -15.55 -24.70 20.65
C ALA A 197 -16.94 -25.30 20.87
N GLY A 198 -17.01 -26.41 21.60
CA GLY A 198 -18.24 -27.21 21.74
C GLY A 198 -19.46 -26.43 22.29
N PRO A 199 -20.68 -26.99 22.10
CA PRO A 199 -21.96 -26.29 22.31
C PRO A 199 -22.30 -25.89 23.76
N ALA A 200 -21.53 -26.32 24.76
CA ALA A 200 -21.89 -26.13 26.18
C ALA A 200 -21.08 -25.04 26.91
N THR A 201 -20.07 -24.46 26.27
CA THR A 201 -19.02 -23.71 27.01
C THR A 201 -18.93 -22.24 26.65
N GLN A 202 -19.73 -21.71 25.72
CA GLN A 202 -19.57 -20.33 25.25
C GLN A 202 -20.87 -19.54 25.34
N ARG A 203 -20.86 -18.51 26.19
CA ARG A 203 -22.02 -17.65 26.44
C ARG A 203 -21.83 -16.25 25.86
N LEU A 204 -20.60 -15.88 25.51
CA LEU A 204 -20.28 -14.54 25.05
C LEU A 204 -19.23 -14.55 23.93
N VAL A 205 -19.53 -13.83 22.87
CA VAL A 205 -18.59 -13.47 21.81
C VAL A 205 -18.34 -11.98 21.91
N VAL A 206 -17.08 -11.55 22.00
CA VAL A 206 -16.70 -10.14 22.08
C VAL A 206 -15.92 -9.75 20.84
N CYS A 207 -16.46 -8.79 20.10
CA CYS A 207 -15.80 -8.17 18.95
C CYS A 207 -15.08 -6.90 19.42
N ASP A 208 -13.75 -6.94 19.45
CA ASP A 208 -12.90 -5.81 19.74
C ASP A 208 -12.56 -5.05 18.45
N LEU A 209 -13.13 -3.86 18.30
CA LEU A 209 -12.92 -2.97 17.15
C LEU A 209 -11.81 -1.93 17.39
N SER A 210 -11.01 -2.08 18.45
CA SER A 210 -9.91 -1.15 18.76
C SER A 210 -8.81 -1.09 17.69
N ALA A 211 -8.67 -2.12 16.86
CA ALA A 211 -7.76 -2.14 15.71
C ALA A 211 -8.46 -1.91 14.36
N ALA A 212 -9.75 -1.60 14.37
CA ALA A 212 -10.58 -1.31 13.20
C ALA A 212 -11.02 0.17 13.19
N PRO A 213 -10.19 1.08 12.66
CA PRO A 213 -10.50 2.52 12.63
C PRO A 213 -11.64 2.87 11.69
N TYR A 214 -11.87 2.06 10.65
CA TYR A 214 -12.93 2.25 9.67
C TYR A 214 -13.78 0.98 9.51
N LEU A 215 -15.08 1.20 9.38
CA LEU A 215 -16.08 0.22 8.95
C LEU A 215 -16.86 0.80 7.76
N ASP A 216 -17.23 -0.06 6.82
CA ASP A 216 -18.21 0.26 5.79
C ASP A 216 -19.55 -0.48 6.02
N LEU A 217 -20.53 -0.23 5.14
CA LEU A 217 -21.86 -0.84 5.23
C LEU A 217 -21.81 -2.37 5.13
N ALA A 218 -20.89 -2.91 4.31
CA ALA A 218 -20.74 -4.35 4.16
C ALA A 218 -20.22 -5.00 5.45
N ALA A 219 -19.28 -4.33 6.14
CA ALA A 219 -18.83 -4.76 7.46
C ALA A 219 -19.96 -4.72 8.50
N THR A 220 -20.82 -3.71 8.50
CA THR A 220 -21.98 -3.68 9.39
C THR A 220 -22.98 -4.80 9.09
N ALA A 221 -23.25 -5.09 7.81
CA ALA A 221 -24.07 -6.23 7.41
C ALA A 221 -23.47 -7.56 7.89
N MET A 222 -22.14 -7.72 7.79
CA MET A 222 -21.42 -8.87 8.32
C MET A 222 -21.58 -8.99 9.84
N LEU A 223 -21.46 -7.90 10.60
CA LEU A 223 -21.67 -7.92 12.05
C LEU A 223 -23.09 -8.35 12.43
N ARG A 224 -24.12 -8.00 11.65
CA ARG A 224 -25.48 -8.54 11.86
C ARG A 224 -25.56 -10.03 11.59
N LYS A 225 -24.92 -10.53 10.53
CA LYS A 225 -24.86 -11.98 10.28
C LYS A 225 -24.19 -12.69 11.44
N LEU A 226 -23.08 -12.13 11.95
CA LEU A 226 -22.39 -12.66 13.12
C LEU A 226 -23.30 -12.66 14.35
N HIS A 227 -24.01 -11.55 14.61
CA HIS A 227 -24.98 -11.47 15.71
C HIS A 227 -26.03 -12.58 15.62
N ALA A 228 -26.69 -12.72 14.47
CA ALA A 228 -27.72 -13.73 14.27
C ALA A 228 -27.18 -15.16 14.45
N GLU A 229 -25.96 -15.44 14.00
CA GLU A 229 -25.34 -16.75 14.17
C GLU A 229 -24.95 -17.06 15.62
N VAL A 230 -24.46 -16.05 16.34
CA VAL A 230 -24.12 -16.15 17.77
C VAL A 230 -25.40 -16.36 18.60
N GLU A 231 -26.45 -15.59 18.32
CA GLU A 231 -27.76 -15.69 18.98
C GLU A 231 -28.43 -17.04 18.73
N ARG A 232 -28.38 -17.54 17.49
CA ARG A 232 -28.92 -18.86 17.11
C ARG A 232 -28.32 -20.01 17.92
N ARG A 233 -27.09 -19.85 18.42
CA ARG A 233 -26.41 -20.83 19.29
C ARG A 233 -26.55 -20.53 20.78
N GLY A 234 -27.39 -19.57 21.17
CA GLY A 234 -27.66 -19.23 22.57
C GLY A 234 -26.55 -18.43 23.26
N ALA A 235 -25.63 -17.83 22.49
CA ALA A 235 -24.60 -16.92 23.00
C ALA A 235 -24.98 -15.46 22.73
N ARG A 236 -24.31 -14.53 23.42
CA ARG A 236 -24.49 -13.08 23.23
C ARG A 236 -23.30 -12.50 22.48
N LEU A 237 -23.54 -11.53 21.61
CA LEU A 237 -22.49 -10.74 20.97
C LEU A 237 -22.34 -9.39 21.69
N ALA A 238 -21.12 -9.00 22.01
CA ALA A 238 -20.78 -7.68 22.53
C ALA A 238 -19.73 -7.01 21.62
N VAL A 239 -19.82 -5.69 21.48
CA VAL A 239 -18.83 -4.89 20.73
C VAL A 239 -18.12 -3.93 21.67
N ILE A 240 -16.79 -3.89 21.59
CA ILE A 240 -15.94 -3.04 22.41
C ILE A 240 -14.92 -2.28 21.54
N GLY A 241 -14.28 -1.25 22.11
CA GLY A 241 -13.14 -0.58 21.47
C GLY A 241 -13.45 0.17 20.16
N ALA A 242 -14.73 0.32 19.78
CA ALA A 242 -15.09 0.98 18.53
C ALA A 242 -14.70 2.47 18.53
N HIS A 243 -14.10 2.94 17.45
CA HIS A 243 -13.74 4.34 17.23
C HIS A 243 -14.98 5.24 17.08
N GLY A 244 -14.80 6.55 17.20
CA GLY A 244 -15.91 7.53 17.12
C GLY A 244 -16.77 7.36 15.87
N ALA A 245 -16.16 7.45 14.69
CA ALA A 245 -16.87 7.30 13.41
C ALA A 245 -17.55 5.92 13.26
N VAL A 246 -16.90 4.86 13.76
CA VAL A 246 -17.45 3.49 13.72
C VAL A 246 -18.69 3.38 14.62
N ARG A 247 -18.66 3.94 15.84
CA ARG A 247 -19.83 3.96 16.73
C ARG A 247 -21.00 4.71 16.10
N ASP A 248 -20.73 5.86 15.48
CA ASP A 248 -21.76 6.66 14.84
C ASP A 248 -22.40 5.91 13.67
N LEU A 249 -21.59 5.20 12.87
CA LEU A 249 -22.09 4.33 11.80
C LEU A 249 -22.95 3.18 12.36
N LEU A 250 -22.47 2.45 13.37
CA LEU A 250 -23.21 1.33 13.96
C LEU A 250 -24.53 1.78 14.62
N ARG A 251 -24.58 3.00 15.16
CA ARG A 251 -25.81 3.60 15.70
C ARG A 251 -26.79 4.00 14.60
N ARG A 252 -26.31 4.61 13.51
CA ARG A 252 -27.17 4.98 12.36
C ARG A 252 -27.79 3.76 11.68
N GLU A 253 -27.03 2.69 11.64
CA GLU A 253 -27.50 1.40 11.15
C GLU A 253 -28.44 0.71 12.16
N GLY A 254 -28.56 1.16 13.41
CA GLY A 254 -29.36 0.45 14.43
C GLY A 254 -28.75 -0.90 14.82
N PHE A 255 -27.43 -1.07 14.63
CA PHE A 255 -26.72 -2.25 15.13
C PHE A 255 -26.54 -2.18 16.66
N ALA A 256 -26.40 -0.97 17.22
CA ALA A 256 -26.34 -0.75 18.67
C ALA A 256 -27.59 -1.28 19.39
N ASP A 257 -28.76 -1.27 18.75
CA ASP A 257 -29.99 -1.78 19.35
C ASP A 257 -29.98 -3.32 19.53
N LEU A 258 -29.14 -4.03 18.76
CA LEU A 258 -29.00 -5.49 18.82
C LEU A 258 -28.03 -5.93 19.93
N VAL A 259 -26.88 -5.26 20.03
CA VAL A 259 -25.79 -5.65 20.96
C VAL A 259 -25.79 -4.86 22.28
N GLY A 260 -26.64 -3.84 22.40
CA GLY A 260 -26.63 -2.88 23.50
C GLY A 260 -25.71 -1.68 23.25
N ASP A 261 -25.52 -0.81 24.26
CA ASP A 261 -24.74 0.41 24.07
C ASP A 261 -23.27 0.12 23.77
N ILE A 262 -22.80 0.66 22.64
CA ILE A 262 -21.41 0.63 22.20
C ILE A 262 -20.72 1.88 22.77
N GLY A 263 -20.48 1.85 24.07
CA GLY A 263 -19.94 2.98 24.82
C GLY A 263 -18.47 3.28 24.54
N ARG A 264 -17.98 4.43 25.00
CA ARG A 264 -16.53 4.77 24.93
C ARG A 264 -15.68 3.96 25.94
N ALA A 265 -16.28 3.60 27.07
CA ALA A 265 -15.63 2.89 28.17
C ALA A 265 -15.82 1.37 28.10
N SER A 266 -16.45 0.85 27.04
CA SER A 266 -16.63 -0.59 26.86
C SER A 266 -15.28 -1.24 26.56
N THR A 267 -14.69 -1.86 27.58
CA THR A 267 -13.48 -2.68 27.50
C THR A 267 -13.84 -4.15 27.69
N LEU A 268 -12.94 -5.06 27.32
CA LEU A 268 -13.18 -6.48 27.52
C LEU A 268 -13.39 -6.79 29.01
N GLU A 269 -12.56 -6.22 29.89
CA GLU A 269 -12.70 -6.35 31.34
C GLU A 269 -14.09 -5.90 31.83
N ALA A 270 -14.57 -4.73 31.39
CA ALA A 270 -15.86 -4.21 31.80
C ALA A 270 -17.03 -5.10 31.33
N VAL A 271 -16.91 -5.75 30.17
CA VAL A 271 -17.93 -6.69 29.69
C VAL A 271 -17.92 -7.98 30.51
N LEU A 272 -16.74 -8.46 30.92
CA LEU A 272 -16.60 -9.64 31.76
C LEU A 272 -17.14 -9.39 33.17
N ASP A 273 -16.86 -8.23 33.77
CA ASP A 273 -17.38 -7.86 35.10
C ASP A 273 -18.91 -7.78 35.15
N ASN A 274 -19.54 -7.29 34.07
CA ASN A 274 -20.99 -7.26 33.94
C ASN A 274 -21.63 -8.64 33.67
N THR A 275 -20.81 -9.69 33.50
CA THR A 275 -21.27 -11.06 33.27
C THR A 275 -20.71 -12.01 34.34
N PRO A 276 -21.22 -11.95 35.59
CA PRO A 276 -20.61 -12.57 36.77
C PRO A 276 -20.48 -14.10 36.71
N ALA A 277 -21.21 -14.78 35.81
CA ALA A 277 -21.13 -16.22 35.61
C ALA A 277 -19.89 -16.69 34.80
N MET A 278 -18.97 -15.79 34.44
CA MET A 278 -17.79 -16.06 33.60
C MET A 278 -16.47 -15.55 34.19
N ARG A 279 -16.42 -15.29 35.51
CA ARG A 279 -15.14 -15.04 36.18
C ARG A 279 -14.29 -16.33 36.17
N PRO A 280 -13.01 -16.26 35.82
CA PRO A 280 -12.08 -17.37 35.98
C PRO A 280 -11.84 -17.70 37.46
#